data_AF-A0A1I7UPZ9-F1
#
_entry.id   AF-A0A1I7UPZ9-F1
#
_cell.length_a   1.000
_cell.length_b   1.000
_cell.length_c   1.000
_cell.angle_alpha   90.00
_cell.angle_beta   90.00
_cell.angle_gamma   90.00
#
_symmetry.space_group_name_H-M   'P 1'
#
loop_
_entity.id
_entity.type
_entity.pdbx_description
1 polymer ?
#
loop_
_entity_poly.entity_id
_entity_poly.type
_entity_poly.pdbx_seq_one_letter_code
_entity_poly.pdbx_strand_id
1 'polypeptide(L)'
;MSFVGSNVRSLISEPIVHDEPATTIFPAFVVKSLDNPLYMKYWIQRELRLNAVVMKLDRGVHNWIFEKGFPGAVMGNNAALVVFETNEGVNFMLNHRPFLRSIALVYLDTYIF
;
A
#
# COMPACT_ATOMS: atom_id res chain seq x y z
N MET A 1 -25.33 -38.99 0.69
CA MET A 1 -23.98 -38.48 1.05
C MET A 1 -23.74 -37.27 0.18
N SER A 2 -23.69 -36.10 0.82
CA SER A 2 -23.84 -34.80 0.15
C SER A 2 -22.55 -34.33 -0.50
N PHE A 3 -22.70 -33.76 -1.70
CA PHE A 3 -21.69 -33.02 -2.43
C PHE A 3 -21.22 -31.81 -1.62
N VAL A 4 -19.91 -31.57 -1.55
CA VAL A 4 -19.36 -30.26 -1.19
C VAL A 4 -18.49 -29.80 -2.35
N GLY A 5 -19.13 -29.04 -3.22
CA GLY A 5 -18.44 -28.26 -4.24
C GLY A 5 -17.77 -27.04 -3.63
N SER A 6 -16.65 -26.68 -4.23
CA SER A 6 -16.24 -25.30 -4.51
C SER A 6 -16.13 -24.32 -3.33
N ASN A 7 -14.89 -24.01 -2.94
CA ASN A 7 -14.57 -22.67 -2.44
C ASN A 7 -13.23 -22.22 -3.03
N VAL A 8 -13.26 -21.89 -4.32
CA VAL A 8 -12.32 -20.91 -4.89
C VAL A 8 -12.75 -19.56 -4.31
N ARG A 9 -12.23 -19.21 -3.13
CA ARG A 9 -12.37 -17.84 -2.62
C ARG A 9 -11.43 -16.96 -3.43
N SER A 10 -12.01 -16.15 -4.30
CA SER A 10 -11.32 -15.09 -5.01
C SER A 10 -10.58 -14.21 -3.99
N LEU A 11 -9.28 -13.97 -4.21
CA LEU A 11 -8.50 -12.93 -3.53
C LEU A 11 -8.89 -11.56 -4.11
N ILE A 12 -10.17 -11.21 -4.01
CA ILE A 12 -10.61 -9.83 -4.21
C ILE A 12 -10.77 -9.29 -2.80
N SER A 13 -9.68 -8.71 -2.29
CA SER A 13 -9.73 -7.92 -1.06
C SER A 13 -10.61 -6.71 -1.35
N GLU A 14 -11.88 -6.79 -0.95
CA GLU A 14 -12.76 -5.63 -0.92
C GLU A 14 -12.08 -4.53 -0.08
N PRO A 15 -12.14 -3.25 -0.50
CA PRO A 15 -11.59 -2.18 0.30
C PRO A 15 -12.34 -2.12 1.64
N ILE A 16 -11.61 -2.32 2.74
CA ILE A 16 -12.15 -2.19 4.09
C ILE A 16 -12.51 -0.71 4.29
N VAL A 17 -13.80 -0.40 4.39
CA VAL A 17 -14.32 0.93 4.75
C VAL A 17 -14.62 0.91 6.25
N HIS A 18 -13.96 1.78 7.01
CA HIS A 18 -14.20 1.96 8.44
C HIS A 18 -15.18 3.11 8.68
N ASP A 19 -16.21 2.85 9.50
CA ASP A 19 -17.25 3.81 9.91
C ASP A 19 -16.88 4.49 11.25
N GLU A 20 -16.06 5.55 11.27
CA GLU A 20 -15.95 6.48 12.42
C GLU A 20 -15.61 7.92 11.96
N PRO A 21 -16.05 8.98 12.68
CA PRO A 21 -16.14 10.33 12.14
C PRO A 21 -14.82 11.12 12.22
N ALA A 22 -14.48 11.78 11.10
CA ALA A 22 -13.56 12.92 10.96
C ALA A 22 -12.07 12.74 11.33
N THR A 23 -11.56 11.52 11.40
CA THR A 23 -10.12 11.29 11.20
C THR A 23 -9.86 11.41 9.69
N THR A 24 -8.99 12.32 9.23
CA THR A 24 -8.63 12.38 7.81
C THR A 24 -7.83 11.12 7.46
N ILE A 25 -8.55 10.06 7.09
CA ILE A 25 -7.96 8.80 6.66
C ILE A 25 -7.39 9.04 5.27
N PHE A 26 -6.07 8.93 5.12
CA PHE A 26 -5.42 9.05 3.82
C PHE A 26 -4.96 7.68 3.30
N PRO A 27 -5.23 7.37 2.03
CA PRO A 27 -4.74 6.16 1.40
C PRO A 27 -3.24 6.28 1.15
N ALA A 28 -2.50 5.26 1.57
CA ALA A 28 -1.08 5.13 1.31
C ALA A 28 -0.73 3.72 0.88
N PHE A 29 0.36 3.56 0.15
CA PHE A 29 0.81 2.27 -0.33
C PHE A 29 2.11 1.87 0.36
N VAL A 30 2.09 0.74 1.06
CA VAL A 30 3.29 0.12 1.62
C VAL A 30 3.89 -0.79 0.57
N VAL A 31 5.16 -0.59 0.26
CA VAL A 31 5.95 -1.47 -0.59
C VAL A 31 6.84 -2.34 0.28
N LYS A 32 6.72 -3.66 0.11
CA LYS A 32 7.39 -4.67 0.93
C LYS A 32 8.91 -4.57 0.87
N SER A 33 9.44 -4.32 -0.33
CA SER A 33 10.86 -4.12 -0.62
C SER A 33 11.00 -3.46 -1.98
N LEU A 34 11.97 -2.57 -2.11
CA LEU A 34 12.39 -1.97 -3.37
C LEU A 34 13.86 -2.29 -3.63
N ASP A 35 14.22 -2.59 -4.87
CA ASP A 35 15.64 -2.66 -5.23
C ASP A 35 16.27 -1.27 -5.17
N ASN A 36 15.52 -0.24 -5.59
CA ASN A 36 15.95 1.15 -5.53
C ASN A 36 14.76 2.11 -5.26
N PRO A 37 14.69 2.74 -4.07
CA PRO A 37 13.61 3.67 -3.73
C PRO A 37 13.64 4.98 -4.54
N LEU A 38 14.81 5.39 -5.06
CA LEU A 38 14.91 6.58 -5.92
C LEU A 38 14.25 6.33 -7.28
N TYR A 39 14.31 5.10 -7.78
CA TYR A 39 13.66 4.73 -9.03
C TYR A 39 12.13 4.79 -8.91
N MET A 40 11.57 4.32 -7.79
CA MET A 40 10.13 4.42 -7.51
C MET A 40 9.65 5.88 -7.55
N LYS A 41 10.38 6.78 -6.88
CA LYS A 41 10.06 8.22 -6.88
C LYS A 41 10.15 8.80 -8.30
N TYR A 42 11.22 8.47 -9.02
CA TYR A 42 11.40 8.91 -10.41
C TYR A 42 10.25 8.44 -11.30
N TRP A 43 9.92 7.15 -11.27
CA TRP A 43 8.87 6.55 -12.08
C TRP A 43 7.51 7.24 -11.84
N ILE A 44 7.12 7.42 -10.58
CA ILE A 44 5.85 8.07 -10.23
C ILE A 44 5.81 9.53 -10.69
N GLN A 45 6.86 10.30 -10.40
CA GLN A 45 6.85 11.74 -10.65
C GLN A 45 7.14 12.11 -12.11
N ARG A 46 8.01 11.36 -12.80
CA ARG A 46 8.49 11.70 -14.15
C ARG A 46 7.75 10.95 -15.25
N GLU A 47 7.52 9.65 -15.07
CA GLU A 47 6.86 8.84 -16.11
C GLU A 47 5.35 8.92 -15.98
N LEU A 48 4.82 8.74 -14.76
CA LEU A 48 3.37 8.78 -14.53
C LEU A 48 2.84 10.21 -14.35
N ARG A 49 3.72 11.19 -14.12
CA ARG A 49 3.36 12.59 -13.81
C ARG A 49 2.39 12.72 -12.63
N LEU A 50 2.50 11.81 -11.66
CA LEU A 50 1.71 11.82 -10.45
C LEU A 50 2.53 12.43 -9.31
N ASN A 51 1.87 13.25 -8.49
CA ASN A 51 2.50 13.78 -7.30
C ASN A 51 2.37 12.77 -6.16
N ALA A 52 3.52 12.27 -5.73
CA ALA A 52 3.62 11.38 -4.58
C ALA A 52 4.88 11.65 -3.77
N VAL A 53 4.75 11.41 -2.47
CA VAL A 53 5.85 11.35 -1.52
C VAL A 53 6.22 9.89 -1.31
N VAL A 54 7.50 9.56 -1.52
CA VAL A 54 8.06 8.23 -1.27
C VAL A 54 9.00 8.34 -0.07
N MET A 55 8.67 7.62 0.99
CA MET A 55 9.44 7.56 2.24
C MET A 55 9.97 6.15 2.45
N LYS A 56 11.23 6.02 2.86
CA LYS A 56 11.77 4.72 3.26
C LYS A 56 11.20 4.34 4.63
N LEU A 57 10.77 3.09 4.78
CA LEU A 57 10.36 2.53 6.06
C LEU A 57 11.57 1.91 6.75
N ASP A 58 11.94 2.50 7.89
CA ASP A 58 12.96 1.95 8.79
C ASP A 58 12.38 0.91 9.75
N ARG A 59 13.08 -0.23 9.83
CA ARG A 59 12.74 -1.32 10.75
C ARG A 59 12.86 -0.83 12.20
N GLY A 60 11.89 -1.18 13.03
CA GLY A 60 11.81 -0.78 14.44
C GLY A 60 11.08 0.53 14.67
N VAL A 61 11.17 1.49 13.74
CA VAL A 61 10.46 2.77 13.82
C VAL A 61 9.08 2.66 13.15
N HIS A 62 9.03 2.09 11.96
CA HIS A 62 7.83 2.06 11.12
C HIS A 62 7.19 0.67 11.02
N ASN A 63 7.52 -0.24 11.95
CA ASN A 63 6.98 -1.60 11.94
C ASN A 63 5.45 -1.62 11.99
N TRP A 64 4.83 -0.70 12.74
CA TRP A 64 3.39 -0.62 12.86
C TRP A 64 2.69 -0.30 11.52
N ILE A 65 3.29 0.57 10.70
CA ILE A 65 2.78 0.89 9.35
C ILE A 65 2.91 -0.33 8.43
N PHE A 66 4.08 -0.96 8.48
CA PHE A 66 4.37 -2.11 7.64
C PHE A 66 3.49 -3.30 7.98
N GLU A 67 3.27 -3.56 9.27
CA GLU A 67 2.40 -4.63 9.76
C GLU A 67 0.95 -4.44 9.31
N LYS A 68 0.46 -3.19 9.21
CA LYS A 68 -0.87 -2.89 8.63
C LYS A 68 -0.98 -3.35 7.17
N GLY A 69 0.11 -3.27 6.38
CA GLY A 69 0.12 -3.67 4.97
C GLY A 69 0.47 -5.14 4.74
N PHE A 70 1.42 -5.68 5.51
CA PHE A 70 1.90 -7.06 5.40
C PHE A 70 2.02 -7.72 6.78
N PRO A 71 0.89 -8.16 7.37
CA PRO A 71 0.89 -8.79 8.69
C PRO A 71 1.78 -10.05 8.73
N GLY A 72 2.64 -10.15 9.72
CA GLY A 72 3.56 -11.28 9.93
C GLY A 72 4.67 -11.41 8.89
N ALA A 73 4.81 -10.45 7.97
CA ALA A 73 5.88 -10.47 6.98
C ALA A 73 7.16 -9.79 7.49
N VAL A 74 8.30 -10.20 6.96
CA VAL A 74 9.57 -9.50 7.21
C VAL A 74 9.67 -8.27 6.31
N MET A 75 9.90 -7.10 6.93
CA MET A 75 10.19 -5.85 6.23
C MET A 75 11.52 -5.94 5.46
N GLY A 76 11.48 -5.67 4.15
CA GLY A 76 12.66 -5.67 3.29
C GLY A 76 13.57 -4.46 3.53
N ASN A 77 14.83 -4.55 3.07
CA ASN A 77 15.89 -3.55 3.34
C ASN A 77 15.61 -2.13 2.78
N ASN A 78 14.67 -2.01 1.84
CA ASN A 78 14.16 -0.74 1.33
C ASN A 78 12.63 -0.81 1.20
N ALA A 79 11.94 -1.31 2.22
CA ALA A 79 10.51 -1.11 2.32
C ALA A 79 10.20 0.40 2.25
N ALA A 80 9.08 0.77 1.65
CA ALA A 80 8.75 2.18 1.43
C ALA A 80 7.26 2.43 1.63
N LEU A 81 6.93 3.65 2.03
CA LEU A 81 5.59 4.18 2.04
C LEU A 81 5.46 5.17 0.89
N VAL A 82 4.41 5.03 0.10
CA VAL A 82 4.07 5.95 -0.98
C VAL A 82 2.74 6.60 -0.65
N VAL A 83 2.75 7.92 -0.53
CA VAL A 83 1.56 8.73 -0.28
C VAL A 83 1.33 9.60 -1.51
N PHE A 84 0.18 9.48 -2.13
CA PHE A 84 -0.20 10.33 -3.26
C PHE A 84 -0.86 11.60 -2.76
N GLU A 85 -0.54 12.74 -3.38
CA GLU A 85 -1.18 14.02 -3.07
C GLU A 85 -2.59 14.12 -3.68
N THR A 86 -2.89 13.29 -4.68
CA THR A 86 -4.16 13.32 -5.41
C THR A 86 -4.82 11.94 -5.44
N ASN A 87 -6.16 11.94 -5.47
CA ASN A 87 -6.95 10.71 -5.65
C ASN A 87 -6.69 10.02 -6.99
N GLU A 88 -6.23 10.77 -8.00
CA GLU A 88 -5.85 10.21 -9.31
C GLU A 88 -4.70 9.20 -9.17
N GLY A 89 -3.67 9.51 -8.38
CA GLY A 89 -2.55 8.59 -8.17
C GLY A 89 -2.93 7.34 -7.39
N VAL A 90 -3.84 7.47 -6.43
CA VAL A 90 -4.42 6.35 -5.69
C VAL A 90 -5.19 5.43 -6.64
N ASN A 91 -6.06 6.01 -7.46
CA ASN A 91 -6.85 5.27 -8.45
C ASN A 91 -5.96 4.60 -9.50
N PHE A 92 -4.88 5.25 -9.94
CA PHE A 92 -3.93 4.67 -10.87
C PHE A 92 -3.31 3.40 -10.30
N MET A 93 -2.80 3.46 -9.06
CA MET A 93 -2.15 2.33 -8.39
C MET A 93 -3.11 1.16 -8.12
N LEU A 94 -4.36 1.46 -7.75
CA LEU A 94 -5.40 0.44 -7.56
C LEU A 94 -5.71 -0.32 -8.85
N ASN A 95 -5.71 0.38 -9.98
CA ASN A 95 -6.02 -0.22 -11.28
C ASN A 95 -4.79 -0.88 -11.94
N HIS A 96 -3.57 -0.53 -11.53
CA HIS A 96 -2.32 -1.13 -12.00
C HIS A 96 -1.92 -2.36 -11.15
N ARG A 97 -2.56 -3.49 -11.45
CA ARG A 97 -2.40 -4.79 -10.77
C ARG A 97 -1.03 -5.49 -10.78
N PRO A 98 0.00 -5.18 -11.62
CA PRO A 98 1.25 -5.95 -11.61
C PRO A 98 2.02 -5.93 -10.28
N PHE A 99 1.68 -5.02 -9.37
CA PHE A 99 2.43 -4.77 -8.14
C PHE A 99 1.87 -5.42 -6.86
N LEU A 100 0.75 -6.14 -6.94
CA LEU A 100 -0.04 -6.58 -5.76
C LEU A 100 0.67 -7.52 -4.79
N ARG A 101 1.73 -8.25 -5.20
CA ARG A 101 2.48 -9.12 -4.26
C ARG A 101 3.47 -8.35 -3.39
N SER A 102 3.86 -7.17 -3.84
CA SER A 102 4.92 -6.36 -3.24
C SER A 102 4.38 -5.03 -2.70
N ILE A 103 3.11 -4.71 -2.98
CA ILE A 103 2.46 -3.46 -2.57
C ILE A 103 1.13 -3.77 -1.87
N ALA A 104 0.91 -3.14 -0.72
CA ALA A 104 -0.33 -3.19 0.03
C ALA A 104 -0.89 -1.77 0.20
N LEU A 105 -2.21 -1.61 0.01
CA LEU A 105 -2.90 -0.39 0.39
C LEU A 105 -3.10 -0.39 1.91
N VAL A 106 -2.74 0.71 2.55
CA VAL A 106 -3.01 0.98 3.96
C VAL A 106 -3.73 2.30 4.10
N TYR A 107 -4.57 2.37 5.13
CA TYR A 107 -5.27 3.59 5.52
C TYR A 107 -4.61 4.12 6.78
N LEU A 108 -4.12 5.36 6.70
CA LEU A 108 -3.41 6.01 7.79
C LEU A 108 -4.30 7.08 8.42
N ASP A 109 -4.37 7.01 9.74
CA ASP A 109 -5.16 7.85 10.64
C ASP A 109 -4.40 9.11 11.10
N THR A 110 -3.08 9.16 10.88
CA THR A 110 -2.18 10.21 11.40
C THR A 110 -1.20 10.65 10.33
N TYR A 111 -1.02 11.96 10.11
CA TYR A 111 0.02 12.50 9.23
C TYR A 111 1.41 12.10 9.76
N ILE A 112 2.16 11.32 8.99
CA ILE A 112 3.48 10.77 9.38
C ILE A 112 4.62 11.69 8.92
N PHE A 113 4.40 13.01 8.95
CA PHE A 113 5.37 14.01 8.51
C PHE A 113 5.78 14.93 9.66
#